data_AF-A0A5E7U5H6-F1
#
_entry.id   AF-A0A5E7U5H6-F1
#
_cell.length_a   1.000
_cell.length_b   1.000
_cell.length_c   1.000
_cell.angle_alpha   90.00
_cell.angle_beta   90.00
_cell.angle_gamma   90.00
#
_symmetry.space_group_name_H-M   'P 1'
#
loop_
_entity.id
_entity.type
_entity.pdbx_description
1 polymer ?
#
loop_
_entity_poly.entity_id
_entity_poly.type
_entity_poly.pdbx_seq_one_letter_code
_entity_poly.pdbx_strand_id
1 'polypeptide(L)'
;MSTLNSAQEAVDTVANQAIEAALQQTFAVGGAIINNATGEVIAALHNNVLMPFPGSGTTYFLPHDPTAHGERQLVDWYYENVAPLNLPPPSQLTVVTTLDPCAMCAGSLLTAGFNVAVSAIDDYAGINYNSQFNFPSLPPQIRQQAQDTWGYYAIAAPVSRAYQGSNSPVFAGETIDSAAYFLTGSIFSASVNTVREASNNSGLPPDQLQNPANLPANSKVRQALTALSPFALTVQLANPRDPGAELAPPLLKTAQQGTVFNSVALIDPFGNLLVCQAGVENQSPIRTAFMETTRSYAVMRWTLMNDPDPAVRAQAEQYLTHPKYGTFVFLYAPDPTTPQAVMTFGAYGSTMEGPVPQSYPSNLQYVLLPGNTTAQTLSTLAQNLPPFYTQSVQVAPAQVLSQDLINAVKNGV
;
A
#
# COMPACT_ATOMS: atom_id res chain seq x y z
N MET A 1 -12.71 -20.42 16.95
CA MET A 1 -11.90 -20.46 15.72
C MET A 1 -12.29 -21.72 14.97
N SER A 2 -12.49 -21.64 13.65
CA SER A 2 -12.82 -22.78 12.81
C SER A 2 -11.53 -23.48 12.35
N THR A 3 -11.54 -24.81 12.35
CA THR A 3 -10.48 -25.62 11.77
C THR A 3 -10.90 -26.06 10.39
N LEU A 4 -10.05 -25.79 9.41
CA LEU A 4 -10.22 -26.15 8.02
C LEU A 4 -9.44 -27.43 7.74
N ASN A 5 -9.92 -28.23 6.79
CA ASN A 5 -9.35 -29.53 6.45
C ASN A 5 -9.01 -29.66 4.96
N SER A 6 -9.19 -28.58 4.18
CA SER A 6 -8.87 -28.57 2.76
C SER A 6 -8.63 -27.17 2.20
N ALA A 7 -8.00 -27.11 1.03
CA ALA A 7 -7.86 -25.89 0.25
C ALA A 7 -9.22 -25.29 -0.13
N GLN A 8 -10.25 -26.12 -0.35
CA GLN A 8 -11.60 -25.66 -0.67
C GLN A 8 -12.20 -24.85 0.49
N GLU A 9 -12.16 -25.39 1.70
CA GLU A 9 -12.66 -24.68 2.89
C GLU A 9 -11.88 -23.38 3.18
N ALA A 10 -10.58 -23.38 2.91
CA ALA A 10 -9.75 -22.18 3.01
C ALA A 10 -10.15 -21.11 1.98
N VAL A 11 -10.37 -21.51 0.72
CA VAL A 11 -10.82 -20.59 -0.32
C VAL A 11 -12.23 -20.07 -0.06
N ASP A 12 -13.15 -20.91 0.42
CA ASP A 12 -14.51 -20.48 0.77
C ASP A 12 -14.50 -19.45 1.91
N THR A 13 -13.61 -19.64 2.89
CA THR A 13 -13.41 -18.68 3.99
C THR A 13 -13.00 -17.31 3.47
N VAL A 14 -12.01 -17.24 2.57
CA VAL A 14 -11.53 -15.96 2.04
C VAL A 14 -12.47 -15.39 0.96
N ALA A 15 -13.22 -16.24 0.25
CA ALA A 15 -14.26 -15.80 -0.68
C ALA A 15 -15.40 -15.08 0.05
N ASN A 16 -15.80 -15.54 1.24
CA ASN A 16 -16.76 -14.83 2.08
C ASN A 16 -16.26 -13.42 2.45
N GLN A 17 -14.97 -13.28 2.75
CA GLN A 17 -14.35 -11.97 3.00
C GLN A 17 -14.37 -11.08 1.73
N ALA A 18 -14.12 -11.63 0.54
CA ALA A 18 -14.26 -10.87 -0.70
C ALA A 18 -15.71 -10.42 -0.96
N ILE A 19 -16.71 -11.25 -0.61
CA ILE A 19 -18.14 -10.87 -0.67
C ILE A 19 -18.42 -9.72 0.30
N GLU A 20 -17.91 -9.76 1.53
CA GLU A 20 -18.04 -8.66 2.50
C GLU A 20 -17.43 -7.36 1.96
N ALA A 21 -16.24 -7.41 1.38
CA ALA A 21 -15.64 -6.25 0.72
C ALA A 21 -16.47 -5.72 -0.46
N ALA A 22 -17.06 -6.61 -1.26
CA ALA A 22 -17.95 -6.20 -2.36
C ALA A 22 -19.22 -5.51 -1.84
N LEU A 23 -19.81 -6.03 -0.76
CA LEU A 23 -20.96 -5.41 -0.09
C LEU A 23 -20.60 -4.05 0.51
N GLN A 24 -19.37 -3.90 1.02
CA GLN A 24 -18.81 -2.61 1.43
C GLN A 24 -18.45 -1.70 0.24
N GLN A 25 -18.55 -2.14 -1.01
CA GLN A 25 -18.17 -1.33 -2.18
C GLN A 25 -16.70 -0.90 -2.19
N THR A 26 -15.80 -1.76 -1.71
CA THR A 26 -14.36 -1.62 -1.90
C THR A 26 -13.82 -2.74 -2.80
N PHE A 27 -12.50 -2.86 -2.96
CA PHE A 27 -11.92 -3.92 -3.80
C PHE A 27 -12.30 -5.28 -3.23
N ALA A 28 -13.01 -6.10 -4.01
CA ALA A 28 -13.51 -7.39 -3.55
C ALA A 28 -12.39 -8.45 -3.45
N VAL A 29 -11.54 -8.29 -2.45
CA VAL A 29 -10.41 -9.17 -2.11
C VAL A 29 -10.47 -9.51 -0.64
N GLY A 30 -10.37 -10.81 -0.33
CA GLY A 30 -10.37 -11.34 1.02
C GLY A 30 -9.14 -12.20 1.28
N GLY A 31 -8.74 -12.27 2.54
CA GLY A 31 -7.65 -13.14 2.97
C GLY A 31 -7.84 -13.69 4.38
N ALA A 32 -7.07 -14.73 4.71
CA ALA A 32 -7.03 -15.29 6.05
C ALA A 32 -5.63 -15.80 6.40
N ILE A 33 -5.25 -15.66 7.67
CA ILE A 33 -4.09 -16.35 8.25
C ILE A 33 -4.56 -17.70 8.76
N ILE A 34 -3.93 -18.77 8.27
CA ILE A 34 -4.20 -20.15 8.67
C ILE A 34 -2.92 -20.77 9.25
N ASN A 35 -3.06 -21.49 10.35
CA ASN A 35 -1.97 -22.28 10.93
C ASN A 35 -1.71 -23.54 10.08
N ASN A 36 -0.48 -23.69 9.58
CA ASN A 36 -0.14 -24.80 8.67
C ASN A 36 -0.27 -26.17 9.33
N ALA A 37 -0.02 -26.27 10.64
CA ALA A 37 -0.01 -27.55 11.34
C ALA A 37 -1.40 -28.03 11.72
N THR A 38 -2.33 -27.10 11.97
CA THR A 38 -3.65 -27.42 12.54
C THR A 38 -4.80 -27.14 11.59
N GLY A 39 -4.61 -26.32 10.55
CA GLY A 39 -5.71 -25.81 9.72
C GLY A 39 -6.58 -24.75 10.41
N GLU A 40 -6.19 -24.28 11.60
CA GLU A 40 -6.94 -23.26 12.35
C GLU A 40 -6.88 -21.90 11.64
N VAL A 41 -8.05 -21.28 11.44
CA VAL A 41 -8.16 -19.88 11.01
C VAL A 41 -7.87 -18.97 12.19
N ILE A 42 -6.76 -18.24 12.11
CA ILE A 42 -6.30 -17.29 13.13
C ILE A 42 -7.01 -15.94 12.96
N ALA A 43 -7.06 -15.44 11.72
CA ALA A 43 -7.73 -14.20 11.37
C ALA A 43 -8.21 -14.25 9.92
N ALA A 44 -9.32 -13.60 9.62
CA ALA A 44 -9.82 -13.38 8.27
C ALA A 44 -10.23 -11.93 8.14
N LEU A 45 -9.76 -11.27 7.08
CA LEU A 45 -9.99 -9.84 6.83
C LEU A 45 -10.19 -9.61 5.34
N HIS A 46 -10.95 -8.58 5.01
CA HIS A 46 -11.15 -8.12 3.65
C HIS A 46 -10.51 -6.75 3.41
N ASN A 47 -10.42 -6.34 2.15
CA ASN A 47 -9.94 -5.01 1.78
C ASN A 47 -10.80 -3.90 2.43
N ASN A 48 -10.18 -2.80 2.85
CA ASN A 48 -10.81 -1.63 3.47
C ASN A 48 -10.29 -0.31 2.88
N VAL A 49 -9.83 -0.32 1.62
CA VAL A 49 -9.31 0.88 0.96
C VAL A 49 -10.34 1.99 0.92
N LEU A 50 -11.58 1.63 0.58
CA LEU A 50 -12.73 2.53 0.65
C LEU A 50 -13.61 2.20 1.86
N MET A 51 -14.03 3.23 2.58
CA MET A 51 -14.99 3.13 3.68
C MET A 51 -16.15 4.10 3.50
N PRO A 52 -17.34 3.74 4.03
CA PRO A 52 -18.55 4.53 3.84
C PRO A 52 -18.43 5.87 4.57
N PHE A 53 -19.10 6.86 4.02
CA PHE A 53 -19.21 8.19 4.57
C PHE A 53 -20.30 8.23 5.66
N PRO A 54 -19.97 8.34 6.96
CA PRO A 54 -20.98 8.31 8.01
C PRO A 54 -21.81 9.61 8.00
N GLY A 55 -23.14 9.49 8.12
CA GLY A 55 -24.02 10.62 8.40
C GLY A 55 -24.46 11.47 7.19
N SER A 56 -24.20 11.04 5.96
CA SER A 56 -24.84 11.59 4.76
C SER A 56 -26.19 10.92 4.48
N GLY A 57 -27.14 11.66 3.89
CA GLY A 57 -28.43 11.09 3.47
C GLY A 57 -28.32 10.11 2.28
N THR A 58 -27.15 10.07 1.65
CA THR A 58 -26.77 9.17 0.56
C THR A 58 -25.39 8.61 0.88
N THR A 59 -25.26 7.30 1.07
CA THR A 59 -23.95 6.66 1.33
C THR A 59 -23.03 6.84 0.11
N TYR A 60 -21.88 7.47 0.33
CA TYR A 60 -20.77 7.51 -0.63
C TYR A 60 -19.51 6.98 0.05
N PHE A 61 -18.50 6.59 -0.72
CA PHE A 61 -17.29 5.95 -0.23
C PHE A 61 -16.06 6.78 -0.60
N LEU A 62 -15.11 6.87 0.32
CA LEU A 62 -13.86 7.61 0.12
C LEU A 62 -12.65 6.75 0.52
N PRO A 63 -11.47 7.00 -0.07
CA PRO A 63 -10.22 6.40 0.38
C PRO A 63 -9.99 6.68 1.86
N HIS A 64 -10.01 5.61 2.66
CA HIS A 64 -9.76 5.65 4.09
C HIS A 64 -8.28 5.37 4.38
N ASP A 65 -7.78 4.26 3.86
CA ASP A 65 -6.36 3.90 3.88
C ASP A 65 -6.04 3.20 2.56
N PRO A 66 -5.30 3.85 1.63
CA PRO A 66 -4.99 3.25 0.33
C PRO A 66 -4.19 1.96 0.46
N THR A 67 -3.54 1.72 1.59
CA THR A 67 -2.76 0.50 1.80
C THR A 67 -3.59 -0.65 2.38
N ALA A 68 -4.88 -0.44 2.71
CA ALA A 68 -5.73 -1.39 3.43
C ALA A 68 -6.23 -2.55 2.56
N HIS A 69 -5.30 -3.25 1.93
CA HIS A 69 -5.55 -4.53 1.29
C HIS A 69 -5.70 -5.63 2.34
N GLY A 70 -6.45 -6.69 2.03
CA GLY A 70 -6.70 -7.78 2.96
C GLY A 70 -5.41 -8.38 3.50
N GLU A 71 -4.46 -8.69 2.62
CA GLU A 71 -3.19 -9.32 3.01
C GLU A 71 -2.32 -8.40 3.86
N ARG A 72 -2.23 -7.11 3.51
CA ARG A 72 -1.46 -6.14 4.29
C ARG A 72 -2.03 -5.99 5.70
N GLN A 73 -3.35 -5.84 5.80
CA GLN A 73 -4.04 -5.75 7.09
C GLN A 73 -3.83 -6.99 7.94
N LEU A 74 -3.79 -8.19 7.35
CA LEU A 74 -3.46 -9.42 8.07
C LEU A 74 -2.05 -9.39 8.65
N VAL A 75 -1.06 -8.87 7.92
CA VAL A 75 0.30 -8.71 8.45
C VAL A 75 0.32 -7.75 9.64
N ASP A 76 -0.30 -6.57 9.52
CA ASP A 76 -0.37 -5.62 10.64
C ASP A 76 -1.10 -6.23 11.85
N TRP A 77 -2.26 -6.88 11.61
CA TRP A 77 -3.01 -7.59 12.64
C TRP A 77 -2.16 -8.66 13.34
N TYR A 78 -1.38 -9.45 12.59
CA TYR A 78 -0.52 -10.48 13.15
C TYR A 78 0.49 -9.87 14.13
N TYR A 79 1.18 -8.79 13.75
CA TYR A 79 2.19 -8.20 14.62
C TYR A 79 1.61 -7.44 15.82
N GLU A 80 0.38 -6.93 15.72
CA GLU A 80 -0.36 -6.41 16.86
C GLU A 80 -0.77 -7.52 17.86
N ASN A 81 -0.94 -8.75 17.37
CA ASN A 81 -1.52 -9.85 18.15
C ASN A 81 -0.54 -11.00 18.49
N VAL A 82 0.67 -11.02 17.91
CA VAL A 82 1.64 -12.12 18.06
C VAL A 82 1.99 -12.40 19.53
N ALA A 83 2.29 -11.35 20.30
CA ALA A 83 2.61 -11.47 21.71
C ALA A 83 1.39 -11.83 22.59
N PRO A 84 0.26 -11.10 22.53
CA PRO A 84 -0.89 -11.40 23.39
C PRO A 84 -1.57 -12.74 23.09
N LEU A 85 -1.53 -13.22 21.83
CA LEU A 85 -2.13 -14.49 21.43
C LEU A 85 -1.13 -15.65 21.33
N ASN A 86 0.16 -15.41 21.60
CA ASN A 86 1.24 -16.39 21.46
C ASN A 86 1.21 -17.10 20.10
N LEU A 87 1.12 -16.31 19.02
CA LEU A 87 0.96 -16.85 17.66
C LEU A 87 2.26 -17.53 17.17
N PRO A 88 2.15 -18.58 16.33
CA PRO A 88 3.32 -19.16 15.65
C PRO A 88 4.04 -18.13 14.77
N PRO A 89 5.34 -18.29 14.50
CA PRO A 89 6.06 -17.41 13.59
C PRO A 89 5.45 -17.45 12.17
N PRO A 90 5.61 -16.39 11.34
CA PRO A 90 4.99 -16.30 10.01
C PRO A 90 5.32 -17.48 9.09
N SER A 91 6.51 -18.07 9.21
CA SER A 91 6.93 -19.24 8.42
C SER A 91 6.15 -20.53 8.71
N GLN A 92 5.39 -20.57 9.80
CA GLN A 92 4.48 -21.67 10.16
C GLN A 92 3.02 -21.34 9.84
N LEU A 93 2.78 -20.18 9.25
CA LEU A 93 1.45 -19.68 8.90
C LEU A 93 1.37 -19.48 7.38
N THR A 94 0.15 -19.59 6.86
CA THR A 94 -0.15 -19.27 5.47
C THR A 94 -1.18 -18.15 5.41
N VAL A 95 -0.90 -17.12 4.64
CA VAL A 95 -1.92 -16.18 4.18
C VAL A 95 -2.57 -16.76 2.94
N VAL A 96 -3.81 -17.21 3.06
CA VAL A 96 -4.65 -17.59 1.91
C VAL A 96 -5.34 -16.32 1.42
N THR A 97 -5.33 -16.08 0.10
CA THR A 97 -5.98 -14.91 -0.52
C THR A 97 -6.80 -15.30 -1.74
N THR A 98 -7.88 -14.56 -1.97
CA THR A 98 -8.77 -14.77 -3.13
C THR A 98 -8.08 -14.47 -4.46
N LEU A 99 -7.11 -13.56 -4.47
CA LEU A 99 -6.49 -13.03 -5.67
C LEU A 99 -4.97 -12.90 -5.49
N ASP A 100 -4.20 -13.05 -6.57
CA ASP A 100 -2.74 -12.92 -6.54
C ASP A 100 -2.32 -11.59 -5.88
N PRO A 101 -1.48 -11.63 -4.82
CA PRO A 101 -1.04 -10.41 -4.14
C PRO A 101 -0.43 -9.40 -5.09
N CYS A 102 -0.94 -8.16 -5.02
CA CYS A 102 -0.33 -7.05 -5.74
C CYS A 102 1.08 -6.76 -5.22
N ALA A 103 1.88 -5.95 -5.95
CA ALA A 103 3.25 -5.60 -5.53
C ALA A 103 3.36 -5.15 -4.05
N MET A 104 2.38 -4.39 -3.54
CA MET A 104 2.34 -3.99 -2.12
C MET A 104 2.24 -5.21 -1.21
N CYS A 105 1.16 -5.99 -1.38
CA CYS A 105 0.85 -7.15 -0.55
C CYS A 105 1.96 -8.20 -0.62
N ALA A 106 2.46 -8.50 -1.81
CA ALA A 106 3.56 -9.45 -1.99
C ALA A 106 4.82 -9.00 -1.26
N GLY A 107 5.22 -7.72 -1.41
CA GLY A 107 6.34 -7.17 -0.66
C GLY A 107 6.13 -7.25 0.85
N SER A 108 4.92 -6.93 1.33
CA SER A 108 4.58 -7.06 2.76
C SER A 108 4.69 -8.49 3.28
N LEU A 109 4.14 -9.46 2.55
CA LEU A 109 4.14 -10.89 2.93
C LEU A 109 5.56 -11.47 2.93
N LEU A 110 6.38 -11.12 1.93
CA LEU A 110 7.79 -11.52 1.85
C LEU A 110 8.64 -10.87 2.95
N THR A 111 8.40 -9.59 3.26
CA THR A 111 9.06 -8.90 4.38
C THR A 111 8.73 -9.55 5.72
N ALA A 112 7.47 -9.95 5.94
CA ALA A 112 7.04 -10.60 7.17
C ALA A 112 7.41 -12.10 7.24
N GLY A 113 7.62 -12.75 6.09
CA GLY A 113 8.03 -14.17 6.01
C GLY A 113 6.88 -15.17 6.07
N PHE A 114 5.68 -14.77 5.62
CA PHE A 114 4.53 -15.68 5.53
C PHE A 114 4.64 -16.63 4.33
N ASN A 115 4.08 -17.83 4.47
CA ASN A 115 3.70 -18.62 3.29
C ASN A 115 2.43 -18.03 2.68
N VAL A 116 2.19 -18.28 1.40
CA VAL A 116 1.01 -17.73 0.70
C VAL A 116 0.36 -18.77 -0.19
N ALA A 117 -0.96 -18.86 -0.11
CA ALA A 117 -1.75 -19.65 -1.04
C ALA A 117 -2.78 -18.78 -1.76
N VAL A 118 -2.85 -18.94 -3.08
CA VAL A 118 -3.65 -18.07 -3.95
C VAL A 118 -4.71 -18.88 -4.68
N SER A 119 -5.93 -18.35 -4.72
CA SER A 119 -7.02 -18.86 -5.55
C SER A 119 -6.89 -18.38 -7.01
N ALA A 120 -7.24 -17.12 -7.31
CA ALA A 120 -7.24 -16.56 -8.66
C ALA A 120 -5.97 -15.75 -8.99
N ILE A 121 -5.63 -15.67 -10.28
CA ILE A 121 -4.49 -14.86 -10.77
C ILE A 121 -4.97 -13.46 -11.10
N ASP A 122 -4.22 -12.44 -10.69
CA ASP A 122 -4.35 -11.05 -11.16
C ASP A 122 -3.27 -10.79 -12.22
N ASP A 123 -3.69 -10.73 -13.48
CA ASP A 123 -2.83 -10.50 -14.64
C ASP A 123 -2.43 -9.03 -14.85
N TYR A 124 -2.82 -8.15 -13.92
CA TYR A 124 -2.64 -6.71 -14.05
C TYR A 124 -1.84 -6.08 -12.90
N ALA A 125 -2.20 -6.34 -11.64
CA ALA A 125 -1.48 -5.81 -10.48
C ALA A 125 -0.72 -6.88 -9.67
N GLY A 126 -1.01 -8.17 -9.88
CA GLY A 126 -0.39 -9.31 -9.21
C GLY A 126 1.08 -9.50 -9.56
N ILE A 127 1.89 -10.01 -8.62
CA ILE A 127 3.32 -10.27 -8.87
C ILE A 127 3.56 -11.48 -9.79
N ASN A 128 2.58 -12.36 -9.96
CA ASN A 128 2.59 -13.47 -10.90
C ASN A 128 1.67 -13.18 -12.10
N TYR A 129 1.59 -11.92 -12.53
CA TYR A 129 0.71 -11.50 -13.62
C TYR A 129 0.89 -12.28 -14.94
N ASN A 130 2.06 -12.87 -15.18
CA ASN A 130 2.33 -13.67 -16.37
C ASN A 130 1.97 -15.16 -16.21
N SER A 131 1.49 -15.58 -15.04
CA SER A 131 1.13 -16.96 -14.69
C SER A 131 2.28 -17.98 -14.82
N GLN A 132 3.54 -17.53 -14.83
CA GLN A 132 4.70 -18.40 -15.05
C GLN A 132 5.40 -18.84 -13.74
N PHE A 133 5.01 -18.32 -12.58
CA PHE A 133 5.63 -18.58 -11.28
C PHE A 133 7.14 -18.27 -11.24
N ASN A 134 7.54 -17.26 -12.03
CA ASN A 134 8.91 -16.75 -12.08
C ASN A 134 9.05 -15.34 -11.47
N PHE A 135 7.92 -14.74 -11.05
CA PHE A 135 7.84 -13.48 -10.31
C PHE A 135 8.74 -12.37 -10.88
N PRO A 136 8.53 -11.95 -12.14
CA PRO A 136 9.48 -11.09 -12.83
C PRO A 136 9.59 -9.70 -12.19
N SER A 137 8.55 -9.26 -11.49
CA SER A 137 8.48 -8.00 -10.75
C SER A 137 9.26 -7.99 -9.44
N LEU A 138 9.68 -9.16 -8.95
CA LEU A 138 10.53 -9.24 -7.77
C LEU A 138 12.02 -9.09 -8.15
N PRO A 139 12.83 -8.43 -7.30
CA PRO A 139 14.27 -8.44 -7.44
C PRO A 139 14.82 -9.86 -7.51
N PRO A 140 15.86 -10.15 -8.32
CA PRO A 140 16.32 -11.51 -8.57
C PRO A 140 16.57 -12.36 -7.31
N GLN A 141 17.20 -11.78 -6.29
CA GLN A 141 17.49 -12.45 -5.02
C GLN A 141 16.26 -12.77 -4.16
N ILE A 142 15.11 -12.14 -4.41
CA ILE A 142 13.86 -12.36 -3.67
C ILE A 142 12.95 -13.36 -4.39
N ARG A 143 13.18 -13.62 -5.68
CA ARG A 143 12.36 -14.56 -6.46
C ARG A 143 12.36 -15.97 -5.88
N GLN A 144 13.53 -16.44 -5.45
CA GLN A 144 13.64 -17.77 -4.84
C GLN A 144 12.84 -17.85 -3.54
N GLN A 145 12.92 -16.81 -2.70
CA GLN A 145 12.12 -16.73 -1.47
C GLN A 145 10.62 -16.87 -1.78
N ALA A 146 10.10 -16.14 -2.77
CA ALA A 146 8.71 -16.25 -3.19
C ALA A 146 8.37 -17.65 -3.71
N GLN A 147 9.23 -18.24 -4.56
CA GLN A 147 9.04 -19.61 -5.07
C GLN A 147 8.98 -20.67 -3.97
N ASP A 148 9.75 -20.49 -2.90
CA ASP A 148 9.82 -21.43 -1.77
C ASP A 148 8.65 -21.31 -0.79
N THR A 149 7.85 -20.23 -0.90
CA THR A 149 6.81 -19.90 0.09
C THR A 149 5.41 -19.73 -0.53
N TRP A 150 5.29 -19.58 -1.85
CA TRP A 150 4.01 -19.38 -2.54
C TRP A 150 3.47 -20.70 -3.12
N GLY A 151 2.14 -20.76 -3.23
CA GLY A 151 1.39 -21.80 -3.90
C GLY A 151 0.12 -21.26 -4.54
N TYR A 152 -0.25 -21.80 -5.70
CA TYR A 152 -1.50 -21.51 -6.40
C TYR A 152 -2.28 -22.82 -6.47
N TYR A 153 -3.45 -22.86 -5.83
CA TYR A 153 -4.23 -24.10 -5.71
C TYR A 153 -4.59 -24.67 -7.09
N ALA A 154 -4.64 -26.00 -7.21
CA ALA A 154 -5.16 -26.63 -8.44
C ALA A 154 -6.64 -26.27 -8.60
N ILE A 155 -7.14 -26.21 -9.83
CA ILE A 155 -8.54 -25.91 -10.11
C ILE A 155 -9.15 -27.08 -10.87
N ALA A 156 -10.28 -27.57 -10.36
CA ALA A 156 -11.04 -28.63 -10.99
C ALA A 156 -11.57 -28.22 -12.38
N ALA A 157 -12.13 -29.19 -13.10
CA ALA A 157 -12.84 -28.93 -14.34
C ALA A 157 -13.95 -27.87 -14.14
N PRO A 158 -14.24 -27.04 -15.16
CA PRO A 158 -13.68 -27.06 -16.51
C PRO A 158 -12.37 -26.26 -16.67
N VAL A 159 -11.89 -25.57 -15.64
CA VAL A 159 -10.65 -24.75 -15.71
C VAL A 159 -9.41 -25.64 -15.81
N SER A 160 -9.37 -26.72 -15.02
CA SER A 160 -8.34 -27.77 -15.09
C SER A 160 -6.90 -27.25 -14.99
N ARG A 161 -6.66 -26.29 -14.09
CA ARG A 161 -5.32 -25.76 -13.79
C ARG A 161 -4.64 -26.67 -12.78
N ALA A 162 -3.42 -27.13 -13.06
CA ALA A 162 -2.63 -27.86 -12.07
C ALA A 162 -2.17 -26.94 -10.93
N TYR A 163 -1.87 -27.52 -9.77
CA TYR A 163 -1.22 -26.81 -8.67
C TYR A 163 0.14 -26.27 -9.14
N GLN A 164 0.49 -25.05 -8.72
CA GLN A 164 1.79 -24.46 -9.02
C GLN A 164 2.38 -23.81 -7.76
N GLY A 165 3.50 -24.34 -7.29
CA GLY A 165 4.29 -23.71 -6.22
C GLY A 165 4.96 -24.70 -5.28
N SER A 166 5.40 -24.20 -4.13
CA SER A 166 6.08 -24.99 -3.09
C SER A 166 5.10 -25.86 -2.29
N ASN A 167 5.64 -26.71 -1.42
CA ASN A 167 4.85 -27.50 -0.46
C ASN A 167 4.69 -26.80 0.91
N SER A 168 5.14 -25.56 1.04
CA SER A 168 5.14 -24.82 2.31
C SER A 168 3.75 -24.27 2.71
N PRO A 169 2.91 -23.78 1.78
CA PRO A 169 1.57 -23.31 2.10
C PRO A 169 0.65 -24.41 2.64
N VAL A 170 -0.32 -24.02 3.46
CA VAL A 170 -1.37 -24.93 3.95
C VAL A 170 -2.15 -25.54 2.78
N PHE A 171 -2.44 -26.84 2.87
CA PHE A 171 -3.15 -27.61 1.83
C PHE A 171 -2.47 -27.60 0.45
N ALA A 172 -1.13 -27.47 0.40
CA ALA A 172 -0.38 -27.49 -0.85
C ALA A 172 -0.69 -28.75 -1.69
N GLY A 173 -0.82 -28.56 -3.01
CA GLY A 173 -1.15 -29.63 -3.96
C GLY A 173 -2.64 -29.95 -4.09
N GLU A 174 -3.49 -29.44 -3.19
CA GLU A 174 -4.92 -29.68 -3.26
C GLU A 174 -5.64 -28.88 -4.37
N THR A 175 -6.84 -29.34 -4.69
CA THR A 175 -7.71 -28.80 -5.74
C THR A 175 -8.90 -28.09 -5.15
N ILE A 176 -9.24 -26.92 -5.70
CA ILE A 176 -10.48 -26.19 -5.45
C ILE A 176 -11.42 -26.30 -6.63
N ASP A 177 -12.72 -26.13 -6.35
CA ASP A 177 -13.74 -26.12 -7.38
C ASP A 177 -13.61 -24.90 -8.29
N SER A 178 -13.92 -25.10 -9.58
CA SER A 178 -13.91 -24.03 -10.57
C SER A 178 -14.88 -22.89 -10.23
N ALA A 179 -15.99 -23.19 -9.53
CA ALA A 179 -16.93 -22.18 -9.06
C ALA A 179 -16.28 -21.21 -8.06
N ALA A 180 -15.50 -21.72 -7.11
CA ALA A 180 -14.79 -20.90 -6.13
C ALA A 180 -13.73 -20.03 -6.82
N TYR A 181 -12.97 -20.59 -7.77
CA TYR A 181 -12.03 -19.83 -8.60
C TYR A 181 -12.71 -18.72 -9.41
N PHE A 182 -13.84 -19.02 -10.06
CA PHE A 182 -14.57 -18.01 -10.83
C PHE A 182 -15.14 -16.92 -9.93
N LEU A 183 -15.66 -17.27 -8.75
CA LEU A 183 -16.16 -16.30 -7.77
C LEU A 183 -15.05 -15.31 -7.38
N THR A 184 -13.89 -15.81 -6.94
CA THR A 184 -12.80 -14.96 -6.45
C THR A 184 -12.24 -14.02 -7.52
N GLY A 185 -12.10 -14.49 -8.76
CA GLY A 185 -11.65 -13.63 -9.87
C GLY A 185 -12.72 -12.66 -10.39
N SER A 186 -13.98 -13.10 -10.54
CA SER A 186 -15.04 -12.30 -11.13
C SER A 186 -15.57 -11.21 -10.21
N ILE A 187 -15.64 -11.46 -8.89
CA ILE A 187 -16.11 -10.47 -7.93
C ILE A 187 -15.13 -9.29 -7.84
N PHE A 188 -13.82 -9.57 -7.89
CA PHE A 188 -12.80 -8.53 -8.01
C PHE A 188 -12.98 -7.73 -9.30
N SER A 189 -13.07 -8.42 -10.44
CA SER A 189 -13.26 -7.79 -11.76
C SER A 189 -14.49 -6.89 -11.83
N ALA A 190 -15.57 -7.26 -11.12
CA ALA A 190 -16.79 -6.46 -11.03
C ALA A 190 -16.62 -5.19 -10.18
N SER A 191 -15.73 -5.19 -9.18
CA SER A 191 -15.51 -4.06 -8.26
C SER A 191 -14.42 -3.08 -8.72
N VAL A 192 -13.35 -3.59 -9.35
CA VAL A 192 -12.05 -2.90 -9.45
C VAL A 192 -12.12 -1.52 -10.12
N ASN A 193 -12.86 -1.38 -11.23
CA ASN A 193 -12.88 -0.12 -11.98
C ASN A 193 -13.64 0.98 -11.24
N THR A 194 -14.79 0.64 -10.63
CA THR A 194 -15.57 1.58 -9.82
C THR A 194 -14.76 2.07 -8.62
N VAL A 195 -14.06 1.17 -7.95
CA VAL A 195 -13.23 1.51 -6.78
C VAL A 195 -12.04 2.38 -7.18
N ARG A 196 -11.35 2.06 -8.29
CA ARG A 196 -10.25 2.89 -8.84
C ARG A 196 -10.72 4.28 -9.21
N GLU A 197 -11.85 4.39 -9.90
CA GLU A 197 -12.42 5.68 -10.29
C GLU A 197 -12.79 6.52 -9.06
N ALA A 198 -13.45 5.92 -8.08
CA ALA A 198 -13.79 6.59 -6.82
C ALA A 198 -12.54 7.03 -6.04
N SER A 199 -11.50 6.18 -5.99
CA SER A 199 -10.27 6.47 -5.28
C SER A 199 -9.46 7.58 -5.95
N ASN A 200 -9.06 7.37 -7.21
CA ASN A 200 -8.21 8.30 -7.96
C ASN A 200 -8.85 9.69 -8.10
N ASN A 201 -10.18 9.78 -8.17
CA ASN A 201 -10.91 11.04 -8.35
C ASN A 201 -11.56 11.59 -7.08
N SER A 202 -11.17 11.09 -5.90
CA SER A 202 -11.74 11.52 -4.61
C SER A 202 -11.34 12.94 -4.15
N GLY A 203 -10.67 13.73 -4.98
CA GLY A 203 -10.22 15.08 -4.63
C GLY A 203 -10.23 16.05 -5.80
N LEU A 204 -10.29 17.35 -5.49
CA LEU A 204 -10.30 18.42 -6.49
C LEU A 204 -8.94 18.54 -7.21
N PRO A 205 -8.94 18.95 -8.48
CA PRO A 205 -7.71 19.30 -9.18
C PRO A 205 -7.08 20.58 -8.58
N PRO A 206 -5.75 20.81 -8.74
CA PRO A 206 -5.03 21.91 -8.10
C PRO A 206 -5.57 23.32 -8.36
N ASP A 207 -6.12 23.56 -9.55
CA ASP A 207 -6.73 24.83 -9.95
C ASP A 207 -8.05 25.14 -9.24
N GLN A 208 -8.66 24.14 -8.60
CA GLN A 208 -9.89 24.25 -7.81
C GLN A 208 -9.64 24.14 -6.31
N LEU A 209 -8.41 23.82 -5.90
CA LEU A 209 -8.01 23.75 -4.49
C LEU A 209 -7.69 25.15 -3.94
N GLN A 210 -7.78 25.28 -2.62
CA GLN A 210 -7.29 26.42 -1.87
C GLN A 210 -6.03 26.04 -1.07
N ASN A 211 -5.15 27.01 -0.88
CA ASN A 211 -3.89 26.78 -0.17
C ASN A 211 -4.13 26.58 1.34
N PRO A 212 -3.78 25.42 1.94
CA PRO A 212 -3.99 25.14 3.36
C PRO A 212 -3.20 26.07 4.29
N ALA A 213 -2.14 26.73 3.82
CA ALA A 213 -1.43 27.75 4.61
C ALA A 213 -2.31 28.98 4.93
N ASN A 214 -3.37 29.23 4.15
CA ASN A 214 -4.31 30.33 4.37
C ASN A 214 -5.37 30.01 5.42
N LEU A 215 -5.45 28.76 5.91
CA LEU A 215 -6.41 28.38 6.93
C LEU A 215 -6.12 29.09 8.26
N PRO A 216 -7.14 29.58 8.99
CA PRO A 216 -6.93 30.17 10.29
C PRO A 216 -6.43 29.12 11.30
N ALA A 217 -5.69 29.53 12.31
CA ALA A 217 -5.07 28.61 13.28
C ALA A 217 -6.07 27.72 14.04
N ASN A 218 -7.33 28.15 14.16
CA ASN A 218 -8.42 27.39 14.78
C ASN A 218 -9.19 26.48 13.80
N SER A 219 -8.79 26.41 12.52
CA SER A 219 -9.34 25.44 11.57
C SER A 219 -9.03 24.02 12.04
N LYS A 220 -10.05 23.14 12.09
CA LYS A 220 -9.83 21.71 12.40
C LYS A 220 -8.89 21.04 11.40
N VAL A 221 -8.98 21.41 10.11
CA VAL A 221 -8.11 20.89 9.05
C VAL A 221 -6.65 21.26 9.33
N ARG A 222 -6.39 22.54 9.65
CA ARG A 222 -5.03 22.99 10.01
C ARG A 222 -4.53 22.31 11.28
N GLN A 223 -5.36 22.20 12.31
CA GLN A 223 -5.01 21.52 13.57
C GLN A 223 -4.64 20.05 13.32
N ALA A 224 -5.42 19.33 12.52
CA ALA A 224 -5.15 17.93 12.19
C ALA A 224 -3.83 17.76 11.42
N LEU A 225 -3.53 18.62 10.45
CA LEU A 225 -2.23 18.64 9.75
C LEU A 225 -1.08 18.84 10.73
N THR A 226 -1.16 19.85 11.61
CA THR A 226 -0.09 20.14 12.59
C THR A 226 0.04 19.10 13.70
N ALA A 227 -1.04 18.38 14.01
CA ALA A 227 -1.00 17.23 14.92
C ALA A 227 -0.34 16.02 14.26
N LEU A 228 -0.56 15.84 12.95
CA LEU A 228 -0.03 14.70 12.19
C LEU A 228 1.49 14.84 11.93
N SER A 229 1.97 16.05 11.66
CA SER A 229 3.39 16.33 11.50
C SER A 229 3.76 17.69 12.09
N PRO A 230 4.80 17.79 12.95
CA PRO A 230 5.21 19.04 13.56
C PRO A 230 5.76 20.07 12.55
N PHE A 231 6.08 19.64 11.33
CA PHE A 231 6.56 20.50 10.24
C PHE A 231 5.46 20.88 9.24
N ALA A 232 4.22 20.42 9.46
CA ALA A 232 3.12 20.70 8.56
C ALA A 232 2.87 22.22 8.46
N LEU A 233 2.83 22.73 7.23
CA LEU A 233 2.63 24.15 6.89
C LEU A 233 3.69 25.11 7.45
N THR A 234 4.80 24.61 8.02
CA THR A 234 5.92 25.45 8.48
C THR A 234 7.03 25.57 7.43
N VAL A 235 7.05 24.65 6.47
CA VAL A 235 7.98 24.65 5.32
C VAL A 235 7.16 24.85 4.06
N GLN A 236 7.54 25.87 3.29
CA GLN A 236 6.95 26.16 1.99
C GLN A 236 8.07 26.22 0.94
N LEU A 237 7.85 25.48 -0.13
CA LEU A 237 8.75 25.36 -1.27
C LEU A 237 8.26 26.25 -2.40
N ALA A 238 9.17 26.92 -3.10
CA ALA A 238 8.82 27.78 -4.23
C ALA A 238 8.25 26.96 -5.42
N ASN A 239 8.74 25.74 -5.59
CA ASN A 239 8.24 24.78 -6.56
C ASN A 239 7.97 23.44 -5.86
N PRO A 240 6.72 22.95 -5.81
CA PRO A 240 6.40 21.68 -5.16
C PRO A 240 7.08 20.46 -5.78
N ARG A 241 7.58 20.58 -7.03
CA ARG A 241 8.29 19.51 -7.76
C ARG A 241 9.81 19.63 -7.71
N ASP A 242 10.35 20.70 -7.17
CA ASP A 242 11.80 20.93 -7.08
C ASP A 242 12.17 21.36 -5.66
N PRO A 243 12.15 20.40 -4.71
CA PRO A 243 12.37 20.73 -3.31
C PRO A 243 13.80 21.19 -3.04
N GLY A 244 13.95 22.31 -2.33
CA GLY A 244 15.23 22.87 -1.94
C GLY A 244 15.73 22.41 -0.55
N ALA A 245 16.82 23.03 -0.10
CA ALA A 245 17.48 22.68 1.17
C ALA A 245 16.59 22.89 2.42
N GLU A 246 15.53 23.69 2.32
CA GLU A 246 14.52 23.89 3.35
C GLU A 246 13.84 22.58 3.80
N LEU A 247 13.85 21.55 2.95
CA LEU A 247 13.27 20.24 3.26
C LEU A 247 14.21 19.32 4.09
N ALA A 248 15.51 19.63 4.14
CA ALA A 248 16.48 18.78 4.85
C ALA A 248 16.18 18.66 6.36
N PRO A 249 15.89 19.75 7.11
CA PRO A 249 15.65 19.63 8.55
C PRO A 249 14.43 18.78 8.91
N PRO A 250 13.24 18.92 8.26
CA PRO A 250 12.12 18.00 8.48
C PRO A 250 12.47 16.54 8.23
N LEU A 251 13.14 16.23 7.11
CA LEU A 251 13.48 14.85 6.77
C LEU A 251 14.43 14.23 7.80
N LEU A 252 15.51 14.93 8.16
CA LEU A 252 16.52 14.43 9.09
C LEU A 252 15.97 14.29 10.52
N LYS A 253 15.28 15.32 11.04
CA LYS A 253 14.73 15.28 12.40
C LYS A 253 13.67 14.21 12.57
N THR A 254 12.85 14.00 11.53
CA THR A 254 11.84 12.94 11.53
C THR A 254 12.50 11.56 11.48
N ALA A 255 13.51 11.37 10.61
CA ALA A 255 14.22 10.09 10.51
C ALA A 255 14.92 9.68 11.82
N GLN A 256 15.41 10.64 12.61
CA GLN A 256 16.00 10.39 13.93
C GLN A 256 15.00 9.81 14.96
N GLN A 257 13.70 10.01 14.74
CA GLN A 257 12.64 9.46 15.60
C GLN A 257 12.19 8.07 15.14
N GLY A 258 12.56 7.67 13.92
CA GLY A 258 12.21 6.38 13.33
C GLY A 258 13.04 5.23 13.86
N THR A 259 12.49 4.02 13.74
CA THR A 259 13.21 2.78 14.05
C THR A 259 14.23 2.42 13.00
N VAL A 260 13.89 2.66 11.74
CA VAL A 260 14.83 2.74 10.63
C VAL A 260 15.08 4.21 10.35
N PHE A 261 16.34 4.58 10.15
CA PHE A 261 16.72 5.96 9.82
C PHE A 261 16.28 6.30 8.39
N ASN A 262 14.99 6.62 8.23
CA ASN A 262 14.40 7.09 7.00
C ASN A 262 13.15 7.91 7.32
N SER A 263 12.74 8.76 6.37
CA SER A 263 11.52 9.54 6.46
C SER A 263 10.98 9.84 5.07
N VAL A 264 9.68 10.13 4.99
CA VAL A 264 9.02 10.54 3.76
C VAL A 264 8.18 11.78 4.02
N ALA A 265 8.42 12.81 3.22
CA ALA A 265 7.61 14.01 3.16
C ALA A 265 6.54 13.90 2.07
N LEU A 266 5.35 14.45 2.33
CA LEU A 266 4.31 14.74 1.35
C LEU A 266 4.16 16.26 1.24
N ILE A 267 4.35 16.79 0.04
CA ILE A 267 4.24 18.21 -0.31
C ILE A 267 2.98 18.39 -1.18
N ASP A 268 2.19 19.42 -0.90
CA ASP A 268 0.99 19.74 -1.70
C ASP A 268 1.31 20.50 -3.00
N PRO A 269 0.33 20.71 -3.90
CA PRO A 269 0.53 21.47 -5.14
C PRO A 269 0.90 22.95 -4.94
N PHE A 270 0.75 23.50 -3.73
CA PHE A 270 1.11 24.87 -3.40
C PHE A 270 2.52 24.99 -2.79
N GLY A 271 3.23 23.86 -2.68
CA GLY A 271 4.56 23.80 -2.09
C GLY A 271 4.56 23.70 -0.57
N ASN A 272 3.43 23.46 0.10
CA ASN A 272 3.45 23.27 1.55
C ASN A 272 3.83 21.84 1.90
N LEU A 273 4.73 21.67 2.87
CA LEU A 273 4.89 20.38 3.54
C LEU A 273 3.61 20.05 4.32
N LEU A 274 2.92 18.96 3.99
CA LEU A 274 1.71 18.53 4.70
C LEU A 274 2.03 17.52 5.81
N VAL A 275 2.87 16.55 5.48
CA VAL A 275 3.21 15.43 6.36
C VAL A 275 4.67 15.08 6.17
N CYS A 276 5.38 14.80 7.25
CA CYS A 276 6.67 14.12 7.22
C CYS A 276 6.68 13.12 8.37
N GLN A 277 6.81 11.83 8.04
CA GLN A 277 6.82 10.75 9.03
C GLN A 277 7.99 9.78 8.78
N ALA A 278 8.38 9.10 9.85
CA ALA A 278 9.31 7.98 9.83
C ALA A 278 8.55 6.66 9.95
N GLY A 279 9.25 5.56 9.70
CA GLY A 279 8.68 4.22 9.90
C GLY A 279 8.60 3.84 11.36
N VAL A 280 7.74 2.85 11.64
CA VAL A 280 7.60 2.19 12.94
C VAL A 280 7.75 0.68 12.77
N GLU A 281 8.83 0.30 12.07
CA GLU A 281 9.15 -1.08 11.71
C GLU A 281 9.35 -2.00 12.93
N ASN A 282 9.57 -1.43 14.13
CA ASN A 282 9.59 -2.19 15.38
C ASN A 282 8.23 -2.74 15.80
N GLN A 283 7.12 -2.13 15.36
CA GLN A 283 5.77 -2.63 15.63
C GLN A 283 5.35 -3.65 14.59
N SER A 284 5.68 -3.41 13.33
CA SER A 284 5.42 -4.32 12.21
C SER A 284 6.43 -4.00 11.11
N PRO A 285 7.16 -4.99 10.56
CA PRO A 285 8.28 -4.74 9.64
C PRO A 285 7.85 -4.12 8.31
N ILE A 286 6.54 -4.08 8.04
CA ILE A 286 5.95 -3.48 6.85
C ILE A 286 5.55 -2.01 7.04
N ARG A 287 5.66 -1.46 8.27
CA ARG A 287 5.31 -0.07 8.59
C ARG A 287 6.45 0.90 8.30
N THR A 288 6.84 0.97 7.02
CA THR A 288 7.89 1.88 6.54
C THR A 288 7.44 3.34 6.58
N ALA A 289 8.40 4.27 6.48
CA ALA A 289 8.09 5.70 6.43
C ALA A 289 7.07 6.08 5.34
N PHE A 290 7.11 5.47 4.16
CA PHE A 290 6.12 5.73 3.12
C PHE A 290 4.72 5.23 3.51
N MET A 291 4.64 4.02 4.08
CA MET A 291 3.39 3.43 4.54
C MET A 291 2.73 4.31 5.60
N GLU A 292 3.50 4.78 6.58
CA GLU A 292 3.01 5.69 7.62
C GLU A 292 2.55 7.03 7.04
N THR A 293 3.36 7.67 6.19
CA THR A 293 3.00 8.96 5.58
C THR A 293 1.70 8.85 4.76
N THR A 294 1.55 7.83 3.92
CA THR A 294 0.35 7.70 3.07
C THR A 294 -0.89 7.34 3.88
N ARG A 295 -0.80 6.35 4.79
CA ARG A 295 -1.96 5.92 5.59
C ARG A 295 -2.44 7.03 6.51
N SER A 296 -1.53 7.72 7.19
CA SER A 296 -1.92 8.70 8.20
C SER A 296 -2.52 9.94 7.55
N TYR A 297 -2.00 10.34 6.37
CA TYR A 297 -2.61 11.39 5.58
C TYR A 297 -4.01 10.98 5.08
N ALA A 298 -4.15 9.77 4.55
CA ALA A 298 -5.44 9.28 4.04
C ALA A 298 -6.49 9.19 5.15
N VAL A 299 -6.15 8.61 6.31
CA VAL A 299 -7.07 8.50 7.46
C VAL A 299 -7.46 9.88 7.98
N MET A 300 -6.51 10.82 8.07
CA MET A 300 -6.80 12.19 8.48
C MET A 300 -7.72 12.90 7.48
N ARG A 301 -7.42 12.80 6.18
CA ARG A 301 -8.25 13.36 5.11
C ARG A 301 -9.65 12.76 5.12
N TRP A 302 -9.77 11.44 5.20
CA TRP A 302 -11.04 10.73 5.31
C TRP A 302 -11.81 11.20 6.54
N THR A 303 -11.18 11.26 7.72
CA THR A 303 -11.83 11.69 8.97
C THR A 303 -12.40 13.10 8.86
N LEU A 304 -11.64 14.05 8.29
CA LEU A 304 -12.08 15.43 8.13
C LEU A 304 -13.14 15.60 7.06
N MET A 305 -13.01 14.86 5.95
CA MET A 305 -14.05 14.80 4.94
C MET A 305 -15.34 14.26 5.53
N ASN A 306 -15.24 13.32 6.47
CA ASN A 306 -16.32 12.68 7.23
C ASN A 306 -16.74 13.39 8.52
N ASP A 307 -16.23 14.58 8.81
CA ASP A 307 -16.55 15.28 10.07
C ASP A 307 -18.06 15.56 10.14
N PRO A 308 -18.73 15.38 11.29
CA PRO A 308 -20.16 15.66 11.42
C PRO A 308 -20.53 17.12 11.12
N ASP A 309 -19.59 18.07 11.24
CA ASP A 309 -19.76 19.47 10.87
C ASP A 309 -19.59 19.70 9.34
N PRO A 310 -20.66 20.09 8.61
CA PRO A 310 -20.58 20.37 7.18
C PRO A 310 -19.52 21.40 6.77
N ALA A 311 -19.22 22.38 7.63
CA ALA A 311 -18.21 23.39 7.33
C ALA A 311 -16.79 22.80 7.33
N VAL A 312 -16.52 21.84 8.22
CA VAL A 312 -15.25 21.12 8.26
C VAL A 312 -15.08 20.25 7.02
N ARG A 313 -16.15 19.57 6.59
CA ARG A 313 -16.14 18.76 5.37
C ARG A 313 -15.84 19.59 4.13
N ALA A 314 -16.57 20.68 3.94
CA ALA A 314 -16.36 21.60 2.83
C ALA A 314 -14.93 22.17 2.82
N GLN A 315 -14.38 22.46 4.00
CA GLN A 315 -12.99 22.89 4.13
C GLN A 315 -12.01 21.76 3.79
N ALA A 316 -12.24 20.53 4.26
CA ALA A 316 -11.39 19.39 3.93
C ALA A 316 -11.36 19.15 2.40
N GLU A 317 -12.52 19.19 1.74
CA GLU A 317 -12.65 19.05 0.28
C GLU A 317 -11.89 20.15 -0.49
N GLN A 318 -11.97 21.39 -0.03
CA GLN A 318 -11.35 22.53 -0.71
C GLN A 318 -9.85 22.66 -0.48
N TYR A 319 -9.32 22.16 0.64
CA TYR A 319 -7.92 22.41 1.04
C TYR A 319 -7.04 21.16 1.06
N LEU A 320 -7.59 19.95 1.18
CA LEU A 320 -6.80 18.71 1.23
C LEU A 320 -6.73 18.04 -0.15
N THR A 321 -5.55 18.16 -0.75
CA THR A 321 -5.24 17.55 -2.05
C THR A 321 -5.37 16.03 -2.06
N HIS A 322 -5.71 15.45 -3.22
CA HIS A 322 -5.41 14.04 -3.45
C HIS A 322 -3.88 13.87 -3.58
N PRO A 323 -3.27 12.79 -3.04
CA PRO A 323 -1.82 12.55 -3.14
C PRO A 323 -1.27 12.55 -4.57
N LYS A 324 -2.08 12.21 -5.58
CA LYS A 324 -1.68 12.25 -7.01
C LYS A 324 -1.20 13.62 -7.48
N TYR A 325 -1.66 14.69 -6.85
CA TYR A 325 -1.20 16.05 -7.17
C TYR A 325 -0.03 16.51 -6.29
N GLY A 326 0.24 15.83 -5.18
CA GLY A 326 1.36 16.13 -4.29
C GLY A 326 2.67 15.49 -4.74
N THR A 327 3.77 15.83 -4.06
CA THR A 327 5.10 15.24 -4.25
C THR A 327 5.48 14.46 -2.99
N PHE A 328 5.84 13.19 -3.14
CA PHE A 328 6.51 12.42 -2.10
C PHE A 328 8.03 12.58 -2.23
N VAL A 329 8.70 12.91 -1.13
CA VAL A 329 10.16 13.03 -1.09
C VAL A 329 10.69 12.14 0.03
N PHE A 330 11.45 11.13 -0.36
CA PHE A 330 12.10 10.18 0.54
C PHE A 330 13.45 10.74 0.97
N LEU A 331 13.81 10.59 2.25
CA LEU A 331 15.18 10.83 2.69
C LEU A 331 16.13 9.86 1.98
N TYR A 332 15.87 8.56 2.11
CA TYR A 332 16.49 7.50 1.31
C TYR A 332 15.44 6.80 0.45
N ALA A 333 15.76 6.61 -0.84
CA ALA A 333 15.01 5.70 -1.70
C ALA A 333 14.91 4.31 -1.05
N PRO A 334 13.84 3.54 -1.31
CA PRO A 334 13.78 2.17 -0.83
C PRO A 334 14.87 1.33 -1.50
N ASP A 335 15.45 0.37 -0.77
CA ASP A 335 16.51 -0.50 -1.30
C ASP A 335 15.93 -1.46 -2.36
N PRO A 336 16.26 -1.29 -3.65
CA PRO A 336 15.66 -2.05 -4.74
C PRO A 336 16.03 -3.53 -4.71
N THR A 337 16.90 -3.94 -3.78
CA THR A 337 17.24 -5.34 -3.57
C THR A 337 16.30 -6.07 -2.60
N THR A 338 15.37 -5.36 -1.97
CA THR A 338 14.56 -5.86 -0.86
C THR A 338 13.06 -5.97 -1.21
N PRO A 339 12.30 -6.85 -0.54
CA PRO A 339 10.84 -6.89 -0.69
C PRO A 339 10.17 -5.58 -0.26
N GLN A 340 10.77 -4.81 0.65
CA GLN A 340 10.27 -3.51 1.09
C GLN A 340 10.23 -2.48 -0.05
N ALA A 341 11.11 -2.55 -1.05
CA ALA A 341 11.03 -1.67 -2.22
C ALA A 341 9.86 -2.01 -3.13
N VAL A 342 9.62 -3.30 -3.36
CA VAL A 342 8.43 -3.76 -4.09
C VAL A 342 7.17 -3.32 -3.36
N MET A 343 7.14 -3.50 -2.04
CA MET A 343 6.05 -3.05 -1.18
C MET A 343 5.81 -1.54 -1.30
N THR A 344 6.88 -0.74 -1.21
CA THR A 344 6.82 0.73 -1.26
C THR A 344 6.28 1.22 -2.59
N PHE A 345 6.76 0.68 -3.72
CA PHE A 345 6.23 1.06 -5.03
C PHE A 345 4.81 0.54 -5.26
N GLY A 346 4.49 -0.62 -4.72
CA GLY A 346 3.12 -1.13 -4.65
C GLY A 346 2.18 -0.17 -3.91
N ALA A 347 2.56 0.23 -2.70
CA ALA A 347 1.82 1.16 -1.87
C ALA A 347 1.68 2.54 -2.53
N TYR A 348 2.72 3.00 -3.23
CA TYR A 348 2.64 4.21 -4.03
C TYR A 348 1.60 4.07 -5.14
N GLY A 349 1.62 2.96 -5.90
CA GLY A 349 0.60 2.68 -6.90
C GLY A 349 -0.80 2.65 -6.33
N SER A 350 -0.98 2.03 -5.16
CA SER A 350 -2.27 1.98 -4.48
C SER A 350 -2.69 3.31 -3.85
N THR A 351 -1.75 4.19 -3.53
CA THR A 351 -2.07 5.57 -3.12
C THR A 351 -2.59 6.40 -4.31
N MET A 352 -2.15 6.08 -5.53
CA MET A 352 -2.60 6.76 -6.75
C MET A 352 -3.88 6.16 -7.31
N GLU A 353 -4.05 4.83 -7.26
CA GLU A 353 -5.14 4.02 -7.85
C GLU A 353 -5.43 4.28 -9.34
N GLY A 354 -4.55 4.97 -10.05
CA GLY A 354 -4.78 5.34 -11.44
C GLY A 354 -3.76 6.33 -11.98
N PRO A 355 -4.07 6.99 -13.12
CA PRO A 355 -3.18 7.93 -13.76
C PRO A 355 -2.73 9.05 -12.82
N VAL A 356 -1.44 9.34 -12.89
CA VAL A 356 -0.78 10.46 -12.21
C VAL A 356 -0.48 11.54 -13.24
N PRO A 357 -0.72 12.84 -12.92
CA PRO A 357 -0.32 13.95 -13.79
C PRO A 357 1.18 13.86 -14.12
N GLN A 358 1.48 13.74 -15.41
CA GLN A 358 2.86 13.62 -15.88
C GLN A 358 3.58 14.97 -15.74
N SER A 359 4.63 15.00 -14.93
CA SER A 359 5.47 16.19 -14.72
C SER A 359 6.94 15.80 -14.55
N TYR A 360 7.83 16.75 -14.80
CA TYR A 360 9.25 16.62 -14.50
C TYR A 360 9.70 17.72 -13.52
N PRO A 361 10.37 17.39 -12.40
CA PRO A 361 10.62 16.05 -11.89
C PRO A 361 9.35 15.25 -11.54
N SER A 362 9.52 13.93 -11.37
CA SER A 362 8.47 13.01 -10.95
C SER A 362 7.86 13.44 -9.61
N ASN A 363 6.63 13.02 -9.33
CA ASN A 363 6.00 13.21 -8.02
C ASN A 363 6.45 12.18 -6.96
N LEU A 364 7.26 11.19 -7.36
CA LEU A 364 7.93 10.24 -6.48
C LEU A 364 9.44 10.52 -6.51
N GLN A 365 9.95 11.15 -5.46
CA GLN A 365 11.34 11.62 -5.40
C GLN A 365 12.11 11.07 -4.20
N TYR A 366 13.45 11.06 -4.28
CA TYR A 366 14.33 10.71 -3.17
C TYR A 366 15.55 11.63 -3.11
N VAL A 367 16.12 11.84 -1.91
CA VAL A 367 17.34 12.62 -1.74
C VAL A 367 18.59 11.75 -1.91
N LEU A 368 18.65 10.63 -1.18
CA LEU A 368 19.79 9.72 -1.17
C LEU A 368 19.40 8.31 -1.65
N LEU A 369 20.40 7.57 -2.12
CA LEU A 369 20.28 6.13 -2.42
C LEU A 369 20.80 5.31 -1.24
N PRO A 370 20.21 4.14 -0.96
CA PRO A 370 20.68 3.26 0.11
C PRO A 370 21.92 2.48 -0.31
N GLY A 371 22.91 2.42 0.59
CA GLY A 371 24.12 1.63 0.41
C GLY A 371 24.85 1.91 -0.91
N ASN A 372 25.16 0.84 -1.65
CA ASN A 372 25.84 0.90 -2.96
C ASN A 372 24.86 0.83 -4.14
N THR A 373 23.58 1.15 -3.95
CA THR A 373 22.56 1.14 -4.99
C THR A 373 22.78 2.27 -6.02
N THR A 374 22.31 2.05 -7.24
CA THR A 374 22.28 3.08 -8.30
C THR A 374 20.85 3.48 -8.65
N ALA A 375 20.68 4.70 -9.18
CA ALA A 375 19.41 5.17 -9.74
C ALA A 375 18.90 4.22 -10.84
N GLN A 376 19.80 3.65 -11.64
CA GLN A 376 19.44 2.68 -12.68
C GLN A 376 18.81 1.42 -12.09
N THR A 377 19.36 0.87 -11.00
CA THR A 377 18.78 -0.32 -10.33
C THR A 377 17.38 -0.03 -9.81
N LEU A 378 17.17 1.15 -9.23
CA LEU A 378 15.86 1.59 -8.74
C LEU A 378 14.84 1.75 -9.87
N SER A 379 15.24 2.39 -10.98
CA SER A 379 14.39 2.54 -12.17
C SER A 379 14.07 1.21 -12.82
N THR A 380 15.03 0.28 -12.89
CA THR A 380 14.81 -1.07 -13.42
C THR A 380 13.80 -1.85 -12.56
N LEU A 381 13.84 -1.72 -11.23
CA LEU A 381 12.80 -2.30 -10.38
C LEU A 381 11.42 -1.72 -10.73
N ALA A 382 11.29 -0.40 -10.81
CA ALA A 382 10.02 0.26 -11.13
C ALA A 382 9.46 -0.15 -12.51
N GLN A 383 10.33 -0.30 -13.51
CA GLN A 383 9.96 -0.73 -14.87
C GLN A 383 9.56 -2.20 -14.97
N ASN A 384 9.98 -3.05 -14.01
CA ASN A 384 9.63 -4.47 -13.98
C ASN A 384 8.37 -4.76 -13.16
N LEU A 385 7.76 -3.76 -12.53
CA LEU A 385 6.50 -3.93 -11.79
C LEU A 385 5.35 -4.39 -12.71
N PRO A 386 4.28 -4.97 -12.15
CA PRO A 386 3.13 -5.41 -12.94
C PRO A 386 2.50 -4.30 -13.81
N PRO A 387 1.74 -4.65 -14.87
CA PRO A 387 1.15 -3.70 -15.81
C PRO A 387 0.42 -2.50 -15.18
N PHE A 388 -0.30 -2.68 -14.08
CA PHE A 388 -0.94 -1.57 -13.36
C PHE A 388 0.05 -0.45 -13.01
N TYR A 389 1.22 -0.82 -12.49
CA TYR A 389 2.23 0.14 -12.04
C TYR A 389 3.01 0.76 -13.19
N THR A 390 3.21 0.03 -14.28
CA THR A 390 4.01 0.49 -15.43
C THR A 390 3.19 1.21 -16.49
N GLN A 391 1.90 0.92 -16.62
CA GLN A 391 1.04 1.47 -17.66
C GLN A 391 0.05 2.51 -17.13
N SER A 392 -0.62 2.22 -16.00
CA SER A 392 -1.61 3.15 -15.42
C SER A 392 -0.97 4.19 -14.51
N VAL A 393 -0.26 3.74 -13.48
CA VAL A 393 0.36 4.67 -12.51
C VAL A 393 1.64 5.29 -13.08
N GLN A 394 2.40 4.52 -13.84
CA GLN A 394 3.71 4.88 -14.39
C GLN A 394 4.71 5.25 -13.29
N VAL A 395 4.95 4.32 -12.37
CA VAL A 395 5.88 4.51 -11.25
C VAL A 395 7.28 4.86 -11.78
N ALA A 396 7.77 6.05 -11.43
CA ALA A 396 9.04 6.58 -11.90
C ALA A 396 9.77 7.33 -10.77
N PRO A 397 10.53 6.64 -9.90
CA PRO A 397 11.29 7.31 -8.85
C PRO A 397 12.42 8.16 -9.46
N ALA A 398 12.60 9.39 -8.97
CA ALA A 398 13.67 10.29 -9.42
C ALA A 398 14.44 10.88 -8.24
N GLN A 399 15.73 11.16 -8.41
CA GLN A 399 16.46 11.94 -7.41
C GLN A 399 15.99 13.40 -7.47
N VAL A 400 15.92 14.07 -6.31
CA VAL A 400 15.73 15.52 -6.25
C VAL A 400 16.81 16.24 -7.08
N LEU A 401 16.46 17.35 -7.73
CA LEU A 401 17.41 18.11 -8.56
C LEU A 401 18.32 19.03 -7.73
N SER A 402 17.84 19.49 -6.57
CA SER A 402 18.56 20.44 -5.72
C SER A 402 19.82 19.83 -5.12
N GLN A 403 20.99 20.27 -5.61
CA GLN A 403 22.27 19.87 -5.03
C GLN A 403 22.44 20.38 -3.60
N ASP A 404 21.84 21.51 -3.26
CA ASP A 404 21.87 22.06 -1.91
C ASP A 404 21.09 21.18 -0.93
N LEU A 405 19.92 20.65 -1.33
CA LEU A 405 19.19 19.66 -0.54
C LEU A 405 20.02 18.39 -0.33
N ILE A 406 20.61 17.86 -1.42
CA ILE A 406 21.47 16.66 -1.34
C ILE A 406 22.64 16.89 -0.38
N ASN A 407 23.32 18.03 -0.48
CA ASN A 407 24.46 18.36 0.37
C ASN A 407 24.04 18.58 1.82
N ALA A 408 22.93 19.30 2.06
CA ALA A 408 22.40 19.54 3.40
C ALA A 408 22.04 18.23 4.11
N VAL A 409 21.41 17.30 3.39
CA VAL A 409 21.11 15.97 3.92
C VAL A 409 22.40 15.18 4.17
N LYS A 410 23.33 15.11 3.21
CA LYS A 410 24.62 14.40 3.38
C LYS A 410 25.43 14.88 4.60
N ASN A 411 25.35 16.17 4.92
CA ASN A 411 26.05 16.74 6.07
C ASN A 411 25.34 16.45 7.41
N GLY A 412 24.09 16.01 7.37
CA GLY A 412 23.26 15.74 8.55
C GLY A 412 23.03 14.26 8.85
N VAL A 413 23.60 13.34 8.05
CA VAL A 413 23.54 11.88 8.23
C VAL A 413 24.83 11.30 8.81
#